data_AF-A0A7R9FDP1-F1
#
_entry.id   AF-A0A7R9FDP1-F1
#
_cell.length_a   1.000
_cell.length_b   1.000
_cell.length_c   1.000
_cell.angle_alpha   90.00
_cell.angle_beta   90.00
_cell.angle_gamma   90.00
#
_symmetry.space_group_name_H-M   'P 1'
#
loop_
_entity.id
_entity.type
_entity.pdbx_description
1 polymer ?
#
loop_
_entity_poly.entity_id
_entity_poly.type
_entity_poly.pdbx_seq_one_letter_code
_entity_poly.pdbx_strand_id
1 'polypeptide(L)'
;MLRLMKRYELNYHLLPTRDWNLVQGRDVVFSSYPGVVYSQDDFYVVSGDPSTSPESVHKLVVTGTAVDNYNKALWDAVDVEQVLVGPRVMAANRLAHDGKSWSRILARFNMRHR
;
A
#
# COMPACT_ATOMS: atom_id res chain seq x y z
N MET A 1 12.87 -16.32 13.74
CA MET A 1 12.97 -15.23 12.74
C MET A 1 12.79 -15.80 11.33
N LEU A 2 11.60 -16.31 10.99
CA LEU A 2 11.36 -16.88 9.66
C LEU A 2 10.95 -15.75 8.71
N ARG A 3 11.81 -15.41 7.76
CA ARG A 3 11.66 -14.23 6.89
C ARG A 3 11.54 -14.65 5.44
N LEU A 4 10.86 -13.81 4.64
CA LEU A 4 10.70 -14.03 3.21
C LEU A 4 10.68 -12.69 2.49
N MET A 5 11.59 -12.48 1.53
CA MET A 5 11.45 -11.39 0.57
C MET A 5 10.45 -11.81 -0.50
N LYS A 6 9.47 -10.95 -0.81
CA LYS A 6 8.43 -11.24 -1.81
C LYS A 6 8.50 -10.23 -2.93
N ARG A 7 8.22 -10.70 -4.15
CA ARG A 7 7.99 -9.88 -5.33
C ARG A 7 6.63 -10.26 -5.92
N TYR A 8 5.75 -9.27 -6.03
CA TYR A 8 4.43 -9.43 -6.62
C TYR A 8 4.28 -8.57 -7.87
N GLU A 9 4.42 -9.22 -9.02
CA GLU A 9 4.12 -8.64 -10.33
C GLU A 9 2.70 -9.03 -10.74
N LEU A 10 1.74 -8.12 -10.52
CA LEU A 10 0.32 -8.40 -10.66
C LEU A 10 -0.34 -7.36 -11.56
N ASN A 11 -0.99 -7.82 -12.64
CA ASN A 11 -1.66 -6.98 -13.62
C ASN A 11 -3.08 -6.61 -13.19
N TYR A 12 -3.20 -5.97 -12.02
CA TYR A 12 -4.49 -5.46 -11.58
C TYR A 12 -4.92 -4.27 -12.45
N HIS A 13 -6.21 -4.25 -12.78
CA HIS A 13 -6.85 -3.10 -13.41
C HIS A 13 -7.31 -2.13 -12.32
N LEU A 14 -7.31 -0.83 -12.62
CA LEU A 14 -7.79 0.19 -11.68
C LEU A 14 -9.23 -0.04 -11.24
N LEU A 15 -10.03 -0.64 -12.11
CA LEU A 15 -11.47 -0.69 -12.00
C LEU A 15 -12.00 -1.99 -12.68
N PRO A 16 -13.20 -2.47 -12.33
CA PRO A 16 -13.64 -3.86 -12.61
C PRO A 16 -14.11 -4.12 -14.05
N THR A 17 -14.25 -3.11 -14.90
CA THR A 17 -14.67 -3.28 -16.30
C THR A 17 -13.47 -3.50 -17.23
N ARG A 18 -13.69 -4.26 -18.31
CA ARG A 18 -12.65 -4.90 -19.15
C ARG A 18 -11.68 -3.95 -19.89
N ASP A 19 -11.96 -2.65 -19.95
CA ASP A 19 -11.27 -1.69 -20.83
C ASP A 19 -10.38 -0.65 -20.11
N TRP A 20 -9.96 -0.91 -18.86
CA TRP A 20 -9.30 0.12 -18.05
C TRP A 20 -7.82 -0.09 -17.77
N ASN A 21 -7.12 1.02 -17.54
CA ASN A 21 -5.68 1.07 -17.33
C ASN A 21 -5.24 0.20 -16.14
N LEU A 22 -4.05 -0.39 -16.26
CA LEU A 22 -3.41 -1.11 -15.16
C LEU A 22 -3.07 -0.16 -14.00
N VAL A 23 -3.00 -0.73 -12.81
CA VAL A 23 -2.49 -0.03 -11.62
C VAL A 23 -1.04 0.39 -11.82
N GLN A 24 -0.65 1.50 -11.20
CA GLN A 24 0.70 2.05 -11.34
C GLN A 24 1.75 1.19 -10.64
N GLY A 25 1.47 0.71 -9.43
CA GLY A 25 2.35 -0.20 -8.71
C GLY A 25 2.17 -1.65 -9.15
N ARG A 26 2.55 -1.99 -10.38
CA ARG A 26 2.41 -3.35 -10.92
C ARG A 26 3.39 -4.33 -10.29
N ASP A 27 4.60 -3.88 -10.04
CA ASP A 27 5.66 -4.66 -9.42
C ASP A 27 5.96 -4.13 -8.02
N VAL A 28 5.78 -4.97 -7.01
CA VAL A 28 6.00 -4.61 -5.61
C VAL A 28 6.91 -5.64 -4.97
N VAL A 29 8.11 -5.21 -4.59
CA VAL A 29 9.09 -6.03 -3.86
C VAL A 29 9.14 -5.58 -2.41
N PHE A 30 9.02 -6.49 -1.46
CA PHE A 30 8.92 -6.14 -0.04
C PHE A 30 9.43 -7.22 0.91
N SER A 31 9.88 -6.79 2.08
CA SER A 31 10.20 -7.70 3.18
C SER A 31 8.93 -8.27 3.80
N SER A 32 8.91 -9.56 4.12
CA SER A 32 7.70 -10.24 4.60
C SER A 32 8.01 -11.52 5.39
N TYR A 33 6.96 -12.29 5.63
CA TYR A 33 6.91 -13.49 6.46
C TYR A 33 6.03 -14.55 5.78
N PRO A 34 6.19 -15.85 6.08
CA PRO A 34 5.29 -16.88 5.57
C PRO A 34 3.82 -16.58 5.87
N GLY A 35 2.92 -16.78 4.90
CA GLY A 35 1.48 -16.54 5.04
C GLY A 35 1.02 -15.07 5.00
N VAL A 36 1.93 -14.09 5.13
CA VAL A 36 1.55 -12.66 5.17
C VAL A 36 1.57 -12.04 3.77
N VAL A 37 0.47 -11.45 3.31
CA VAL A 37 0.35 -10.91 1.93
C VAL A 37 0.79 -9.45 1.76
N TYR A 38 1.34 -8.85 2.81
CA TYR A 38 1.91 -7.51 2.88
C TYR A 38 3.18 -7.53 3.76
N SER A 39 3.92 -6.42 3.86
CA SER A 39 5.01 -6.30 4.83
C SER A 39 4.44 -6.03 6.22
N GLN A 40 5.09 -6.55 7.25
CA GLN A 40 4.81 -6.18 8.65
C GLN A 40 5.94 -5.32 9.24
N ASP A 41 6.94 -4.99 8.42
CA ASP A 41 8.15 -4.29 8.88
C ASP A 41 7.91 -2.76 9.07
N ASP A 42 7.55 -1.92 8.09
CA ASP A 42 7.23 -2.08 6.65
C ASP A 42 8.40 -1.63 5.73
N PHE A 43 8.70 -2.37 4.66
CA PHE A 43 9.60 -1.90 3.58
C PHE A 43 9.17 -2.42 2.20
N TYR A 44 8.89 -1.50 1.26
CA TYR A 44 8.47 -1.80 -0.11
C TYR A 44 9.27 -0.98 -1.13
N VAL A 45 9.61 -1.63 -2.24
CA VAL A 45 9.98 -0.99 -3.50
C VAL A 45 8.85 -1.23 -4.48
N VAL A 46 8.20 -0.16 -4.90
CA VAL A 46 7.07 -0.16 -5.82
C VAL A 46 7.53 0.41 -7.14
N SER A 47 7.24 -0.29 -8.23
CA SER A 47 7.50 0.19 -9.59
C SER A 47 6.38 -0.10 -10.57
N GLY A 48 6.20 0.81 -11.52
CA GLY A 48 5.31 0.64 -12.65
C GLY A 48 5.90 -0.11 -13.82
N ASP A 49 5.12 -0.21 -14.89
CA ASP A 49 5.52 -0.95 -16.09
C ASP A 49 6.66 -0.22 -16.82
N PRO A 50 7.87 -0.80 -16.87
CA PRO A 50 9.01 -0.18 -17.54
C PRO A 50 8.79 -0.02 -19.06
N SER A 51 7.83 -0.73 -19.66
CA SER A 51 7.51 -0.63 -21.09
C SER A 51 6.64 0.58 -21.46
N THR A 52 6.03 1.25 -20.48
CA THR A 52 5.11 2.38 -20.74
C THR A 52 5.80 3.73 -20.87
N SER A 53 6.94 3.94 -20.18
CA SER A 53 7.85 5.09 -20.38
C SER A 53 9.09 4.94 -19.49
N PRO A 54 10.30 4.72 -20.05
CA PRO A 54 11.53 4.56 -19.27
C PRO A 54 11.92 5.78 -18.42
N GLU A 55 11.55 6.99 -18.88
CA GLU A 55 11.88 8.26 -18.21
C GLU A 55 10.82 8.69 -17.18
N SER A 56 9.66 8.04 -17.18
CA SER A 56 8.54 8.35 -16.27
C SER A 56 8.07 7.14 -15.47
N VAL A 57 8.92 6.12 -15.32
CA VAL A 57 8.58 4.92 -14.55
C VAL A 57 8.24 5.34 -13.12
N HIS A 58 6.98 5.15 -12.75
CA HIS A 58 6.53 5.27 -11.37
C HIS A 58 7.44 4.43 -10.48
N LYS A 59 8.11 5.07 -9.52
CA LYS A 59 8.97 4.39 -8.54
C LYS A 59 8.75 5.04 -7.17
N LEU A 60 8.34 4.24 -6.20
CA LEU A 60 8.21 4.65 -4.81
C LEU A 60 8.96 3.67 -3.91
N VAL A 61 9.63 4.20 -2.90
CA VAL A 61 10.09 3.40 -1.76
C VAL A 61 9.25 3.81 -0.57
N VAL A 62 8.62 2.83 0.06
CA VAL A 62 7.72 3.03 1.19
C VAL A 62 8.30 2.31 2.39
N THR A 63 8.51 3.06 3.46
CA THR A 63 8.98 2.52 4.74
C THR A 63 8.25 3.24 5.87
N GLY A 64 8.11 2.56 7.00
CA GLY A 64 7.46 3.12 8.17
C GLY A 64 7.89 2.42 9.44
N THR A 65 7.75 3.12 10.56
CA THR A 65 7.90 2.56 11.89
C THR A 65 6.61 2.78 12.66
N ALA A 66 6.22 1.80 13.47
CA ALA A 66 5.06 1.96 14.33
C ALA A 66 5.27 3.11 15.33
N VAL A 67 4.20 3.87 15.56
CA VAL A 67 4.13 4.87 16.63
C VAL A 67 2.97 4.48 17.53
N ASP A 68 3.22 4.37 18.82
CA ASP A 68 2.19 4.02 19.79
C ASP A 68 1.25 5.19 20.05
N ASN A 69 -0.05 4.88 20.21
CA ASN A 69 -1.04 5.83 20.69
C ASN A 69 -1.28 5.64 22.20
N TYR A 70 -0.68 6.51 23.01
CA TYR A 70 -0.87 6.52 24.46
C TYR A 70 -2.11 7.30 24.92
N ASN A 71 -2.80 8.03 24.03
CA ASN A 71 -4.03 8.73 24.38
C ASN A 71 -5.21 7.76 24.37
N LYS A 72 -5.64 7.35 25.57
CA LYS A 72 -6.69 6.35 25.72
C LYS A 72 -8.04 6.77 25.12
N ALA A 73 -8.35 8.07 25.17
CA ALA A 73 -9.62 8.60 24.67
C ALA A 73 -9.77 8.48 23.14
N LEU A 74 -8.66 8.39 22.40
CA LEU A 74 -8.72 8.19 20.95
C LEU A 74 -9.09 6.75 20.56
N TRP A 75 -8.96 5.78 21.46
CA TRP A 75 -9.40 4.40 21.18
C TRP A 75 -10.93 4.28 21.09
N ASP A 76 -11.67 5.18 21.75
CA ASP A 76 -13.14 5.22 21.65
C ASP A 76 -13.62 5.62 20.24
N ALA A 77 -12.75 6.27 19.45
CA ALA A 77 -13.04 6.67 18.06
C ALA A 77 -12.69 5.58 17.03
N VAL A 78 -12.12 4.44 17.47
CA VAL A 78 -11.74 3.33 16.58
C VAL A 78 -13.01 2.58 16.18
N ASP A 79 -13.32 2.63 14.88
CA ASP A 79 -14.47 1.95 14.27
C ASP A 79 -14.05 0.55 13.78
N VAL A 80 -14.84 -0.49 14.06
CA VAL A 80 -14.58 -1.85 13.56
C VAL A 80 -14.85 -1.99 12.06
N GLU A 81 -15.60 -1.07 11.47
CA GLU A 81 -15.86 -1.02 10.02
C GLU A 81 -14.69 -0.39 9.23
N GLN A 82 -13.66 0.11 9.92
CA GLN A 82 -12.51 0.73 9.26
C GLN A 82 -11.63 -0.31 8.57
N VAL A 83 -10.91 0.13 7.51
CA VAL A 83 -9.97 -0.75 6.83
C VAL A 83 -8.66 -0.79 7.62
N LEU A 84 -8.19 -1.99 7.96
CA LEU A 84 -6.90 -2.17 8.64
C LEU A 84 -5.73 -1.63 7.81
N VAL A 85 -4.64 -1.26 8.48
CA VAL A 85 -3.49 -0.60 7.84
C VAL A 85 -2.85 -1.42 6.72
N GLY A 86 -2.70 -2.74 6.88
CA GLY A 86 -2.08 -3.62 5.87
C GLY A 86 -2.76 -3.53 4.49
N PRO A 87 -4.07 -3.79 4.39
CA PRO A 87 -4.82 -3.59 3.14
C PRO A 87 -4.75 -2.16 2.61
N ARG A 88 -4.77 -1.12 3.46
CA ARG A 88 -4.65 0.29 3.02
C ARG A 88 -3.27 0.58 2.41
N VAL A 89 -2.19 0.09 3.03
CA VAL A 89 -0.82 0.21 2.50
C VAL A 89 -0.70 -0.49 1.16
N MET A 90 -1.21 -1.73 1.04
CA MET A 90 -1.18 -2.45 -0.24
C MET A 90 -2.00 -1.74 -1.31
N ALA A 91 -3.18 -1.20 -0.99
CA ALA A 91 -3.97 -0.40 -1.93
C ALA A 91 -3.21 0.85 -2.39
N ALA A 92 -2.60 1.60 -1.46
CA ALA A 92 -1.80 2.77 -1.78
C ALA A 92 -0.58 2.43 -2.65
N ASN A 93 0.13 1.33 -2.34
CA ASN A 93 1.25 0.83 -3.13
C ASN A 93 0.85 0.47 -4.57
N ARG A 94 -0.38 0.02 -4.81
CA ARG A 94 -0.84 -0.29 -6.18
C ARG A 94 -1.32 0.97 -6.91
N LEU A 95 -2.07 1.84 -6.24
CA LEU A 95 -2.85 2.90 -6.88
C LEU A 95 -2.15 4.26 -6.98
N ALA A 96 -1.15 4.52 -6.14
CA ALA A 96 -0.48 5.83 -6.11
C ALA A 96 0.37 6.05 -7.37
N HIS A 97 0.49 7.31 -7.79
CA HIS A 97 1.39 7.74 -8.86
C HIS A 97 2.64 8.43 -8.31
N ASP A 98 2.55 8.96 -7.09
CA ASP A 98 3.59 9.72 -6.39
C ASP A 98 3.36 9.65 -4.86
N GLY A 99 4.26 10.22 -4.06
CA GLY A 99 4.12 10.21 -2.60
C GLY A 99 2.88 10.97 -2.09
N LYS A 100 2.43 12.00 -2.82
CA LYS A 100 1.27 12.83 -2.44
C LYS A 100 -0.05 12.08 -2.63
N SER A 101 -0.20 11.36 -3.73
CA SER A 101 -1.33 10.48 -3.98
C SER A 101 -1.30 9.26 -3.05
N TRP A 102 -0.11 8.73 -2.75
CA TRP A 102 0.06 7.64 -1.80
C TRP A 102 -0.49 7.99 -0.41
N SER A 103 -0.09 9.14 0.15
CA SER A 103 -0.56 9.56 1.48
C SER A 103 -2.08 9.79 1.52
N ARG A 104 -2.63 10.38 0.45
CA ARG A 104 -4.08 10.59 0.31
C ARG A 104 -4.87 9.28 0.25
N ILE A 105 -4.35 8.26 -0.43
CA ILE A 105 -4.99 6.96 -0.54
C ILE A 105 -4.91 6.20 0.79
N LEU A 106 -3.74 6.19 1.44
CA LEU A 106 -3.55 5.57 2.75
C LEU A 106 -4.48 6.14 3.83
N ALA A 107 -4.71 7.46 3.80
CA ALA A 107 -5.56 8.16 4.75
C ALA A 107 -7.06 7.85 4.58
N ARG A 108 -7.48 7.27 3.44
CA ARG A 108 -8.88 6.88 3.25
C ARG A 108 -9.23 5.76 4.23
N PHE A 109 -10.45 5.85 4.77
CA PHE A 109 -10.97 4.87 5.73
C PHE A 109 -10.11 4.73 7.01
N ASN A 110 -9.33 5.78 7.33
CA ASN A 110 -8.62 5.89 8.60
C ASN A 110 -9.47 6.72 9.58
N MET A 111 -10.20 6.04 10.46
CA MET A 111 -11.12 6.64 11.45
C MET A 111 -12.21 7.52 10.83
N ARG A 112 -13.44 7.39 11.35
CA ARG A 112 -14.57 8.16 10.85
C ARG A 112 -14.49 9.56 11.44
N HIS A 113 -14.14 10.58 10.65
CA HIS A 113 -14.47 11.95 11.03
C HIS A 113 -16.01 12.06 11.04
N ARG A 114 -16.59 12.15 12.23
CA ARG A 114 -17.92 12.75 12.40
C ARG A 114 -17.78 14.26 12.41
#